data_AF-A0A0D6JLB5-F1
#
_entry.id   AF-A0A0D6JLB5-F1
#
_cell.length_a   1.000
_cell.length_b   1.000
_cell.length_c   1.000
_cell.angle_alpha   90.00
_cell.angle_beta   90.00
_cell.angle_gamma   90.00
#
_symmetry.space_group_name_H-M   'P 1'
#
loop_
_entity.id
_entity.type
_entity.pdbx_description
1 polymer ?
#
loop_
_entity_poly.entity_id
_entity_poly.type
_entity_poly.pdbx_seq_one_letter_code
_entity_poly.pdbx_strand_id
1 'polypeptide(L)'
;MVAISGVAMGVDPRSIGGGLLLAPLLFYFIYVEDRRGGTAEDEINQPHRTRLVRRYQTELLATELLALLGYELVVCLLVFQTATANVSDLLFAQVPLVVLGSYGWLKRYPTLDSIGVGFTWAFVAVFSVVAATHQQYSLEGVAVFFGWFLITAAGVESRNIQDITGDTRANKTTLAGYLGPRTASLLVRLLKAGGVVVFWVVSGTFVAGLVLCYLLALSVFRRLTRLHRRNASSETGQHSTHG
;
A
#
# COMPACT_ATOMS: atom_id res chain seq x y z
N MET A 1 5.73 -1.11 -8.51
CA MET A 1 4.63 -0.17 -8.85
C MET A 1 5.18 1.00 -9.64
N VAL A 2 5.92 1.95 -9.04
CA VAL A 2 6.46 3.15 -9.73
C VAL A 2 7.16 2.83 -11.06
N ALA A 3 8.13 1.90 -11.08
CA ALA A 3 8.83 1.54 -12.32
C ALA A 3 7.89 0.96 -13.40
N ILE A 4 6.92 0.13 -13.00
CA ILE A 4 5.92 -0.43 -13.92
C ILE A 4 4.99 0.68 -14.43
N SER A 5 4.61 1.64 -13.59
CA SER A 5 3.86 2.82 -14.01
C SER A 5 4.63 3.62 -15.05
N GLY A 6 5.94 3.82 -14.87
CA GLY A 6 6.79 4.50 -15.84
C GLY A 6 6.77 3.81 -17.20
N VAL A 7 7.03 2.50 -17.24
CA VAL A 7 6.94 1.71 -18.48
C VAL A 7 5.54 1.78 -19.09
N ALA A 8 4.50 1.69 -18.27
CA ALA A 8 3.10 1.76 -18.72
C ALA A 8 2.76 3.11 -19.38
N MET A 9 3.40 4.19 -18.93
CA MET A 9 3.24 5.56 -19.42
C MET A 9 4.28 5.90 -20.52
N GLY A 10 5.04 4.92 -21.03
CA GLY A 10 6.03 5.14 -22.09
C GLY A 10 7.29 5.89 -21.65
N VAL A 11 7.56 5.93 -20.34
CA VAL A 11 8.74 6.58 -19.75
C VAL A 11 9.88 5.59 -19.59
N ASP A 12 11.11 6.00 -19.94
CA ASP A 12 12.32 5.21 -19.64
C ASP A 12 12.47 5.09 -18.10
N PRO A 13 12.51 3.87 -17.53
CA PRO A 13 12.70 3.69 -16.09
C PRO A 13 13.91 4.41 -15.50
N ARG A 14 14.96 4.64 -16.30
CA ARG A 14 16.16 5.36 -15.88
C ARG A 14 15.90 6.85 -15.62
N SER A 15 14.94 7.46 -16.31
CA SER A 15 14.62 8.88 -16.13
C SER A 15 13.77 9.16 -14.90
N ILE A 16 13.20 8.12 -14.25
CA ILE A 16 12.44 8.29 -13.00
C ILE A 16 13.35 8.74 -11.86
N GLY A 17 14.63 8.33 -11.86
CA GLY A 17 15.65 8.81 -10.93
C GLY A 17 15.19 8.86 -9.46
N GLY A 18 15.24 10.06 -8.87
CA GLY A 18 14.82 10.31 -7.49
C GLY A 18 13.34 10.03 -7.19
N GLY A 19 12.46 10.01 -8.20
CA GLY A 19 11.05 9.65 -8.05
C GLY A 19 10.84 8.24 -7.50
N LEU A 20 11.80 7.33 -7.70
CA LEU A 20 11.77 5.99 -7.11
C LEU A 20 11.83 6.00 -5.57
N LEU A 21 12.32 7.08 -4.95
CA LEU A 21 12.44 7.22 -3.50
C LEU A 21 11.14 7.68 -2.82
N LEU A 22 10.24 8.34 -3.56
CA LEU A 22 8.99 8.86 -2.98
C LEU A 22 8.13 7.75 -2.37
N ALA A 23 7.90 6.66 -3.11
CA ALA A 23 7.09 5.54 -2.64
C ALA A 23 7.65 4.84 -1.39
N PRO A 24 8.93 4.42 -1.30
CA PRO A 24 9.47 3.77 -0.11
C PRO A 24 9.56 4.68 1.11
N LEU A 25 9.90 5.97 0.95
CA LEU A 25 9.94 6.94 2.06
C LEU A 25 8.56 7.11 2.67
N LEU A 26 7.57 7.34 1.82
CA LEU A 26 6.19 7.51 2.25
C LEU A 26 5.60 6.20 2.82
N PHE A 27 5.94 5.05 2.23
CA PHE A 27 5.60 3.74 2.79
C PHE A 27 6.14 3.55 4.19
N TYR A 28 7.41 3.87 4.41
CA TYR A 28 8.01 3.78 5.72
C TYR A 28 7.30 4.69 6.72
N PHE A 29 7.14 5.98 6.39
CA PHE A 29 6.46 6.96 7.25
C PHE A 29 5.03 6.51 7.62
N ILE A 30 4.17 6.27 6.62
CA ILE A 30 2.78 5.87 6.82
C ILE A 30 2.69 4.58 7.66
N TYR A 31 3.55 3.61 7.37
CA TYR A 31 3.53 2.33 8.07
C TYR A 31 3.97 2.46 9.52
N VAL A 32 5.01 3.24 9.81
CA VAL A 32 5.48 3.43 11.20
C VAL A 32 4.46 4.23 12.00
N GLU A 33 3.91 5.30 11.44
CA GLU A 33 2.89 6.14 12.08
C GLU A 33 1.62 5.33 12.42
N ASP A 34 1.06 4.56 11.48
CA ASP A 34 -0.10 3.69 11.73
C ASP A 34 0.17 2.68 12.84
N ARG A 35 1.40 2.16 12.95
CA ARG A 35 1.77 1.18 13.97
C ARG A 35 2.01 1.79 15.34
N ARG A 36 2.59 2.99 15.40
CA ARG A 36 2.82 3.71 16.65
C ARG A 36 1.55 4.24 17.26
N GLY A 37 0.57 4.64 16.43
CA GLY A 37 -0.76 5.04 16.89
C GLY A 37 -1.46 3.94 17.68
N GLY A 38 -1.23 2.67 17.33
CA GLY A 38 -1.68 1.49 18.08
C GLY A 38 -3.20 1.29 18.06
N THR A 39 -3.65 0.04 17.88
CA THR A 39 -5.08 -0.30 18.01
C THR A 39 -5.23 -1.57 18.83
N ALA A 40 -6.37 -1.71 19.54
CA ALA A 40 -6.68 -2.92 20.31
C ALA A 40 -6.71 -4.17 19.39
N GLU A 41 -7.14 -4.00 18.14
CA GLU A 41 -7.08 -5.02 17.09
C GLU A 41 -5.64 -5.56 16.90
N ASP A 42 -4.65 -4.67 16.83
CA ASP A 42 -3.25 -5.04 16.62
C ASP A 42 -2.66 -5.82 17.82
N GLU A 43 -3.12 -5.56 19.05
CA GLU A 43 -2.73 -6.36 20.22
C GLU A 43 -3.22 -7.80 20.12
N ILE A 44 -4.41 -8.01 19.58
CA ILE A 44 -5.02 -9.33 19.39
C ILE A 44 -4.36 -10.05 18.21
N ASN A 45 -4.25 -9.37 17.07
CA ASN A 45 -3.79 -9.98 15.82
C ASN A 45 -2.28 -10.20 15.81
N GLN A 46 -1.49 -9.30 16.40
CA GLN A 46 -0.03 -9.24 16.23
C GLN A 46 0.72 -8.83 17.51
N PRO A 47 0.57 -9.55 18.63
CA PRO A 47 1.06 -9.13 19.95
C PRO A 47 2.58 -8.94 20.01
N HIS A 48 3.36 -9.77 19.31
CA HIS A 48 4.82 -9.62 19.25
C HIS A 48 5.24 -8.31 18.59
N ARG A 49 4.63 -7.97 17.45
CA ARG A 49 4.90 -6.73 16.71
C ARG A 49 4.54 -5.51 17.56
N THR A 50 3.38 -5.55 18.23
CA THR A 50 2.93 -4.43 19.09
C THR A 50 3.90 -4.20 20.25
N ARG A 51 4.43 -5.27 20.88
CA ARG A 51 5.47 -5.16 21.91
C ARG A 51 6.75 -4.52 21.38
N LEU A 52 7.19 -4.88 20.18
CA LEU A 52 8.38 -4.31 19.56
C LEU A 52 8.21 -2.83 19.26
N VAL A 53 7.06 -2.43 18.69
CA VAL A 53 6.74 -1.01 18.44
C VAL A 53 6.73 -0.21 19.74
N ARG A 54 6.13 -0.74 20.82
CA ARG A 54 6.14 -0.09 22.14
C ARG A 54 7.55 0.09 22.69
N ARG A 55 8.42 -0.91 22.51
CA ARG A 55 9.80 -0.87 22.99
C ARG A 55 10.64 0.21 22.28
N TYR A 56 10.44 0.41 20.99
CA TYR A 56 11.23 1.32 20.15
C TYR A 56 10.44 2.57 19.70
N GLN A 57 9.50 3.04 20.52
CA GLN A 57 8.60 4.16 20.18
C GLN A 57 9.37 5.41 19.74
N THR A 58 10.43 5.78 20.48
CA THR A 58 11.21 6.99 20.23
C THR A 58 12.09 6.88 18.99
N GLU A 59 12.73 5.73 18.80
CA GLU A 59 13.57 5.47 17.63
C GLU A 59 12.72 5.45 16.35
N LEU A 60 11.54 4.84 16.43
CA LEU A 60 10.58 4.83 15.32
C LEU A 60 10.03 6.23 15.02
N LEU A 61 9.81 7.08 16.03
CA LEU A 61 9.49 8.51 15.82
C LEU A 61 10.60 9.24 15.07
N ALA A 62 11.85 9.02 15.47
CA ALA A 62 12.97 9.69 14.80
C ALA A 62 13.06 9.26 13.33
N THR A 63 12.95 7.96 13.05
CA THR A 63 13.08 7.45 11.69
C THR A 63 11.87 7.78 10.81
N GLU A 64 10.64 7.82 11.35
CA GLU A 64 9.47 8.24 10.56
C GLU A 64 9.57 9.73 10.19
N LEU A 65 10.03 10.59 11.11
CA LEU A 65 10.23 12.02 10.83
C LEU A 65 11.33 12.22 9.79
N LEU A 66 12.43 11.47 9.87
CA LEU A 66 13.47 11.48 8.84
C LEU A 66 12.94 11.03 7.48
N ALA A 67 12.07 10.01 7.44
CA ALA A 67 11.44 9.56 6.20
C ALA A 67 10.49 10.61 5.61
N LEU A 68 9.71 11.30 6.45
CA LEU A 68 8.85 12.41 6.03
C LEU A 68 9.67 13.59 5.51
N LEU A 69 10.71 14.01 6.23
CA LEU A 69 11.61 15.08 5.78
C LEU A 69 12.31 14.72 4.46
N GLY A 70 12.75 13.47 4.33
CA GLY A 70 13.31 12.96 3.07
C GLY A 70 12.28 12.97 1.94
N TYR A 71 11.04 12.59 2.21
CA TYR A 71 9.95 12.65 1.23
C TYR A 71 9.72 14.08 0.75
N GLU A 72 9.52 15.03 1.66
CA GLU A 72 9.30 16.44 1.33
C GLU A 72 10.49 17.06 0.60
N LEU A 73 11.71 16.70 0.99
CA LEU A 73 12.92 17.15 0.29
C LEU A 73 12.93 16.64 -1.16
N VAL A 74 12.65 15.35 -1.39
CA VAL A 74 12.61 14.78 -2.75
C VAL A 74 11.47 15.40 -3.56
N VAL A 75 10.29 15.61 -2.99
CA VAL A 75 9.17 16.30 -3.66
C VAL A 75 9.60 17.71 -4.08
N CYS A 76 10.15 18.50 -3.16
CA CYS A 76 10.64 19.85 -3.46
C CYS A 76 11.68 19.81 -4.58
N LEU A 77 12.69 18.93 -4.49
CA LEU A 77 13.72 18.83 -5.52
C LEU A 77 13.15 18.49 -6.89
N LEU A 78 12.24 17.52 -6.99
CA LEU A 78 11.65 17.12 -8.26
C LEU A 78 10.74 18.20 -8.85
N VAL A 79 9.93 18.86 -8.02
CA VAL A 79 9.02 19.92 -8.48
C VAL A 79 9.79 21.18 -8.89
N PHE A 80 10.72 21.66 -8.05
CA PHE A 80 11.48 22.90 -8.32
C PHE A 80 12.58 22.75 -9.38
N GLN A 81 12.93 21.53 -9.80
CA GLN A 81 13.80 21.33 -10.95
C GLN A 81 13.16 21.77 -12.27
N THR A 82 11.85 22.03 -12.29
CA THR A 82 11.15 22.52 -13.49
C THR A 82 10.96 24.03 -13.49
N ALA A 83 11.12 24.63 -14.66
CA ALA A 83 10.73 26.02 -14.91
C ALA A 83 9.20 26.23 -14.84
N THR A 84 8.42 25.14 -14.81
CA THR A 84 6.95 25.14 -14.78
C THR A 84 6.37 24.72 -13.42
N ALA A 85 7.20 24.69 -12.37
CA ALA A 85 6.80 24.27 -11.03
C ALA A 85 5.55 25.03 -10.56
N ASN A 86 4.48 24.31 -10.23
CA ASN A 86 3.25 24.89 -9.71
C ASN A 86 3.03 24.51 -8.25
N VAL A 87 2.52 25.44 -7.45
CA VAL A 87 2.05 25.19 -6.08
C VAL A 87 1.05 24.04 -6.04
N SER A 88 0.24 23.85 -7.09
CA SER A 88 -0.66 22.71 -7.21
C SER A 88 0.06 21.37 -7.12
N ASP A 89 1.27 21.23 -7.67
CA ASP A 89 2.01 19.96 -7.65
C ASP A 89 2.51 19.63 -6.24
N LEU A 90 2.92 20.64 -5.49
CA LEU A 90 3.24 20.50 -4.07
C LEU A 90 2.01 20.12 -3.25
N LEU A 91 0.85 20.73 -3.52
CA LEU A 91 -0.40 20.39 -2.84
C LEU A 91 -0.85 18.96 -3.16
N PHE A 92 -0.74 18.54 -4.42
CA PHE A 92 -1.04 17.16 -4.83
C PHE A 92 -0.12 16.15 -4.16
N ALA A 93 1.16 16.48 -3.96
CA ALA A 93 2.09 15.61 -3.23
C ALA A 93 1.63 15.31 -1.79
N GLN A 94 0.78 16.15 -1.20
CA GLN A 94 0.30 15.98 0.18
C GLN A 94 -0.93 15.06 0.29
N VAL A 95 -1.52 14.63 -0.83
CA VAL A 95 -2.74 13.81 -0.81
C VAL A 95 -2.60 12.54 0.05
N PRO A 96 -1.50 11.78 0.01
CA PRO A 96 -1.30 10.64 0.91
C PRO A 96 -1.36 10.99 2.40
N LEU A 97 -0.85 12.17 2.79
CA LEU A 97 -0.86 12.63 4.19
C LEU A 97 -2.27 13.04 4.62
N VAL A 98 -3.04 13.66 3.71
CA VAL A 98 -4.46 13.96 3.94
C VAL A 98 -5.25 12.67 4.16
N VAL A 99 -5.01 11.65 3.32
CA VAL A 99 -5.64 10.33 3.50
C VAL A 99 -5.24 9.73 4.84
N LEU A 100 -3.96 9.77 5.21
CA LEU A 100 -3.48 9.30 6.52
C LEU A 100 -4.17 10.01 7.68
N GLY A 101 -4.26 11.34 7.67
CA GLY A 101 -4.94 12.12 8.70
C GLY A 101 -6.43 11.79 8.83
N SER A 102 -7.08 11.41 7.72
CA SER A 102 -8.48 10.95 7.70
C SER A 102 -8.65 9.45 7.99
N TYR A 103 -7.56 8.68 8.08
CA TYR A 103 -7.61 7.22 8.04
C TYR A 103 -8.36 6.62 9.24
N GLY A 104 -8.25 7.23 10.42
CA GLY A 104 -9.03 6.81 11.60
C GLY A 104 -10.54 6.92 11.40
N TRP A 105 -11.01 7.90 10.61
CA TRP A 105 -12.42 8.00 10.21
C TRP A 105 -12.76 7.00 9.11
N LEU A 106 -11.90 6.81 8.11
CA LEU A 106 -12.11 5.85 7.02
C LEU A 106 -12.27 4.42 7.55
N LYS A 107 -11.49 4.02 8.57
CA LYS A 107 -11.57 2.71 9.24
C LYS A 107 -12.94 2.41 9.86
N ARG A 108 -13.80 3.42 10.07
CA ARG A 108 -15.17 3.21 10.59
C ARG A 108 -16.10 2.57 9.56
N TYR A 109 -15.74 2.64 8.27
CA TYR A 109 -16.56 2.13 7.18
C TYR A 109 -15.85 0.99 6.45
N PRO A 110 -16.49 -0.18 6.30
CA PRO A 110 -15.89 -1.42 5.81
C PRO A 110 -15.18 -1.38 4.45
N THR A 111 -15.48 -0.38 3.62
CA THR A 111 -14.97 -0.23 2.24
C THR A 111 -14.12 1.01 2.05
N LEU A 112 -14.27 2.01 2.92
CA LEU A 112 -13.56 3.28 2.77
C LEU A 112 -12.08 3.16 3.16
N ASP A 113 -11.74 2.20 4.01
CA ASP A 113 -10.34 1.85 4.31
C ASP A 113 -9.60 1.38 3.04
N SER A 114 -10.18 0.42 2.31
CA SER A 114 -9.64 -0.13 1.08
C SER A 114 -9.60 0.89 -0.05
N ILE A 115 -10.61 1.76 -0.14
CA ILE A 115 -10.64 2.87 -1.10
C ILE A 115 -9.53 3.88 -0.78
N GLY A 116 -9.43 4.35 0.46
CA GLY A 116 -8.42 5.34 0.85
C GLY A 116 -7.00 4.82 0.66
N VAL A 117 -6.71 3.63 1.18
CA VAL A 117 -5.38 3.00 1.03
C VAL A 117 -5.11 2.66 -0.44
N GLY A 118 -6.10 2.16 -1.17
CA GLY A 118 -5.99 1.84 -2.59
C GLY A 118 -5.65 3.08 -3.42
N PHE A 119 -6.37 4.17 -3.16
CA PHE A 119 -6.16 5.48 -3.78
C PHE A 119 -4.75 5.99 -3.49
N THR A 120 -4.31 6.00 -2.23
CA THR A 120 -2.98 6.49 -1.84
C THR A 120 -1.87 5.78 -2.60
N TRP A 121 -1.87 4.46 -2.64
CA TRP A 121 -0.79 3.71 -3.31
C TRP A 121 -0.82 3.84 -4.83
N ALA A 122 -2.00 3.93 -5.42
CA ALA A 122 -2.16 4.19 -6.85
C ALA A 122 -1.68 5.61 -7.21
N PHE A 123 -2.08 6.60 -6.41
CA PHE A 123 -1.68 7.99 -6.57
C PHE A 123 -0.16 8.13 -6.51
N VAL A 124 0.46 7.60 -5.46
CA VAL A 124 1.92 7.64 -5.29
C VAL A 124 2.62 6.96 -6.47
N ALA A 125 2.13 5.82 -6.93
CA ALA A 125 2.75 5.10 -8.05
C ALA A 125 2.76 5.89 -9.37
N VAL A 126 1.76 6.74 -9.63
CA VAL A 126 1.66 7.59 -10.83
C VAL A 126 2.33 8.94 -10.60
N PHE A 127 2.04 9.59 -9.46
CA PHE A 127 2.63 10.87 -9.08
C PHE A 127 4.15 10.82 -9.06
N SER A 128 4.76 9.72 -8.57
CA SER A 128 6.22 9.57 -8.60
C SER A 128 6.81 9.60 -10.01
N VAL A 129 6.09 9.14 -11.03
CA VAL A 129 6.52 9.20 -12.43
C VAL A 129 6.32 10.61 -12.97
N VAL A 130 5.13 11.19 -12.75
CA VAL A 130 4.78 12.54 -13.21
C VAL A 130 5.73 13.59 -12.64
N ALA A 131 5.95 13.57 -11.33
CA ALA A 131 6.83 14.51 -10.65
C ALA A 131 8.29 14.41 -11.13
N ALA A 132 8.78 13.19 -11.42
CA ALA A 132 10.16 12.97 -11.82
C ALA A 132 10.45 13.21 -13.31
N THR A 133 9.42 13.13 -14.16
CA THR A 133 9.59 13.20 -15.63
C THR A 133 8.82 14.32 -16.29
N HIS A 134 8.06 15.07 -15.51
CA HIS A 134 7.30 16.26 -15.94
C HIS A 134 6.31 15.96 -17.07
N GLN A 135 5.84 14.72 -17.11
CA GLN A 135 4.75 14.28 -17.97
C GLN A 135 3.49 15.11 -17.68
N GLN A 136 2.78 15.50 -18.74
CA GLN A 136 1.46 16.10 -18.57
C GLN A 136 0.47 15.04 -18.08
N TYR A 137 -0.56 15.46 -17.35
CA TYR A 137 -1.65 14.58 -16.98
C TYR A 137 -2.35 14.05 -18.23
N SER A 138 -2.34 12.73 -18.41
CA SER A 138 -2.89 12.06 -19.58
C SER A 138 -3.93 10.99 -19.21
N LEU A 139 -4.72 10.58 -20.20
CA LEU A 139 -5.66 9.47 -20.04
C LEU A 139 -4.94 8.15 -19.73
N GLU A 140 -3.73 7.92 -20.28
CA GLU A 140 -2.95 6.74 -19.91
C GLU A 140 -2.56 6.77 -18.43
N GLY A 141 -2.12 7.92 -17.92
CA GLY A 141 -1.80 8.10 -16.51
C GLY A 141 -2.99 7.82 -15.59
N VAL A 142 -4.19 8.31 -15.95
CA VAL A 142 -5.44 8.03 -15.23
C VAL A 142 -5.80 6.54 -15.26
N ALA A 143 -5.60 5.88 -16.39
CA ALA A 143 -5.90 4.45 -16.50
C ALA A 143 -4.89 3.59 -15.72
N VAL A 144 -3.61 3.95 -15.73
CA VAL A 144 -2.57 3.33 -14.89
C VAL A 144 -2.90 3.52 -13.40
N PHE A 145 -3.33 4.72 -13.00
CA PHE A 145 -3.83 4.98 -11.66
C PHE A 145 -4.98 4.03 -11.32
N PHE A 146 -6.00 3.93 -12.18
CA PHE A 146 -7.16 3.08 -11.95
C PHE A 146 -6.79 1.59 -11.85
N GLY A 147 -5.89 1.11 -12.73
CA GLY A 147 -5.39 -0.26 -12.67
C GLY A 147 -4.68 -0.57 -11.35
N TRP A 148 -3.84 0.34 -10.86
CA TRP A 148 -3.22 0.21 -9.55
C TRP A 148 -4.25 0.28 -8.43
N PHE A 149 -5.21 1.20 -8.48
CA PHE A 149 -6.25 1.37 -7.48
C PHE A 149 -7.04 0.07 -7.25
N LEU A 150 -7.46 -0.60 -8.33
CA LEU A 150 -8.14 -1.89 -8.23
C LEU A 150 -7.25 -2.96 -7.55
N ILE A 151 -5.97 -3.02 -7.93
CA ILE A 151 -5.02 -4.00 -7.39
C ILE A 151 -4.73 -3.74 -5.90
N THR A 152 -4.51 -2.48 -5.52
CA THR A 152 -4.13 -2.08 -4.16
C THR A 152 -5.32 -2.19 -3.21
N ALA A 153 -6.51 -1.72 -3.61
CA ALA A 153 -7.75 -1.90 -2.84
C ALA A 153 -8.04 -3.39 -2.60
N ALA A 154 -7.93 -4.23 -3.64
CA ALA A 154 -8.06 -5.68 -3.49
C ALA A 154 -6.97 -6.29 -2.60
N GLY A 155 -5.79 -5.67 -2.55
CA GLY A 155 -4.71 -6.03 -1.64
C GLY A 155 -5.08 -5.82 -0.17
N VAL A 156 -5.77 -4.71 0.14
CA VAL A 156 -6.28 -4.37 1.48
C VAL A 156 -7.39 -5.33 1.87
N GLU A 157 -8.38 -5.53 1.01
CA GLU A 157 -9.46 -6.50 1.26
C GLU A 157 -8.93 -7.92 1.48
N SER A 158 -7.88 -8.30 0.76
CA SER A 158 -7.24 -9.58 0.96
C SER A 158 -6.58 -9.74 2.33
N ARG A 159 -6.21 -8.65 3.02
CA ARG A 159 -5.76 -8.65 4.42
C ARG A 159 -6.96 -8.69 5.36
N ASN A 160 -8.00 -7.88 5.12
CA ASN A 160 -9.24 -7.90 5.91
C ASN A 160 -9.87 -9.31 5.96
N ILE A 161 -9.81 -10.09 4.88
CA ILE A 161 -10.25 -11.51 4.87
C ILE A 161 -9.43 -12.38 5.85
N GLN A 162 -8.13 -12.12 6.00
CA GLN A 162 -7.26 -12.89 6.89
C GLN A 162 -7.47 -12.52 8.36
N ASP A 163 -7.77 -11.25 8.61
CA ASP A 163 -7.90 -10.68 9.95
C ASP A 163 -9.35 -10.72 10.47
N ILE A 164 -10.29 -11.28 9.69
CA ILE A 164 -11.74 -11.33 9.98
C ILE A 164 -12.06 -11.79 11.41
N THR A 165 -11.36 -12.80 11.93
CA THR A 165 -11.59 -13.33 13.29
C THR A 165 -11.19 -12.31 14.36
N GLY A 166 -10.07 -11.61 14.16
CA GLY A 166 -9.60 -10.57 15.06
C GLY A 166 -10.43 -9.31 14.98
N ASP A 167 -10.77 -8.88 13.76
CA ASP A 167 -11.66 -7.75 13.50
C ASP A 167 -13.03 -7.96 14.16
N THR A 168 -13.60 -9.16 14.03
CA THR A 168 -14.89 -9.50 14.67
C THR A 168 -14.80 -9.41 16.20
N ARG A 169 -13.69 -9.90 16.80
CA ARG A 169 -13.47 -9.79 18.26
C ARG A 169 -13.27 -8.35 18.72
N ALA A 170 -12.77 -7.49 17.84
CA ALA A 170 -12.58 -6.06 18.11
C ALA A 170 -13.80 -5.20 17.73
N ASN A 171 -14.96 -5.82 17.43
CA ASN A 171 -16.18 -5.14 16.95
C ASN A 171 -15.96 -4.25 15.71
N LYS A 172 -15.02 -4.64 14.85
CA LYS A 172 -14.73 -3.96 13.59
C LYS A 172 -15.43 -4.69 12.45
N THR A 173 -16.21 -3.95 11.67
CA THR A 173 -16.90 -4.52 10.50
C THR A 173 -16.07 -4.25 9.25
N THR A 174 -15.69 -5.32 8.53
CA THR A 174 -15.02 -5.24 7.23
C THR A 174 -15.91 -5.81 6.14
N LEU A 175 -15.60 -5.52 4.86
CA LEU A 175 -16.36 -6.05 3.74
C LEU A 175 -16.38 -7.59 3.74
N ALA A 176 -15.28 -8.20 4.18
CA ALA A 176 -15.19 -9.65 4.39
C ALA A 176 -16.15 -10.16 5.49
N GLY A 177 -16.36 -9.36 6.55
CA GLY A 177 -17.36 -9.63 7.58
C GLY A 177 -18.79 -9.59 7.05
N TYR A 178 -19.09 -8.66 6.13
CA TYR A 178 -20.43 -8.49 5.56
C TYR A 178 -20.77 -9.53 4.47
N LEU A 179 -19.87 -9.71 3.49
CA LEU A 179 -20.10 -10.59 2.33
C LEU A 179 -19.75 -12.07 2.60
N GLY A 180 -19.01 -12.32 3.69
CA GLY A 180 -18.38 -13.59 3.97
C GLY A 180 -17.06 -13.79 3.21
N PRO A 181 -16.16 -14.65 3.73
CA PRO A 181 -14.79 -14.78 3.23
C PRO A 181 -14.69 -15.33 1.80
N ARG A 182 -15.66 -16.16 1.37
CA ARG A 182 -15.67 -16.74 0.00
C ARG A 182 -15.97 -15.67 -1.05
N THR A 183 -17.03 -14.90 -0.84
CA THR A 183 -17.47 -13.83 -1.74
C THR A 183 -16.42 -12.71 -1.79
N ALA A 184 -15.90 -12.29 -0.64
CA ALA A 184 -14.81 -11.31 -0.58
C ALA A 184 -13.55 -11.81 -1.30
N SER A 185 -13.22 -13.11 -1.20
CA SER A 185 -12.08 -13.68 -1.94
C SER A 185 -12.28 -13.65 -3.44
N LEU A 186 -13.51 -13.91 -3.93
CA LEU A 186 -13.84 -13.79 -5.34
C LEU A 186 -13.70 -12.34 -5.83
N LEU A 187 -14.27 -11.38 -5.08
CA LEU A 187 -14.15 -9.95 -5.38
C LEU A 187 -12.69 -9.51 -5.49
N VAL A 188 -11.84 -9.91 -4.54
CA VAL A 188 -10.39 -9.62 -4.57
C VAL A 188 -9.73 -10.14 -5.85
N ARG A 189 -10.08 -11.35 -6.30
CA ARG A 189 -9.53 -11.91 -7.56
C ARG A 189 -10.01 -11.13 -8.77
N LEU A 190 -11.30 -10.80 -8.82
CA LEU A 190 -11.89 -10.04 -9.92
C LEU A 190 -11.31 -8.63 -10.03
N LEU A 191 -11.14 -7.93 -8.91
CA LEU A 191 -10.50 -6.60 -8.89
C LEU A 191 -9.05 -6.64 -9.37
N LYS A 192 -8.26 -7.63 -8.91
CA LYS A 192 -6.88 -7.80 -9.39
C LYS A 192 -6.81 -8.15 -10.87
N ALA A 193 -7.67 -9.07 -11.33
CA ALA A 193 -7.78 -9.42 -12.74
C ALA A 193 -8.18 -8.20 -13.57
N GLY A 194 -9.16 -7.42 -13.11
CA GLY A 194 -9.57 -6.16 -13.72
C GLY A 194 -8.42 -5.16 -13.83
N GLY A 195 -7.64 -4.98 -12.76
CA GLY A 195 -6.44 -4.13 -12.82
C GLY A 195 -5.41 -4.60 -13.83
N VAL A 196 -5.14 -5.92 -13.92
CA VAL A 196 -4.25 -6.48 -14.96
C VAL A 196 -4.80 -6.25 -16.36
N VAL A 197 -6.11 -6.41 -16.57
CA VAL A 197 -6.77 -6.13 -17.85
C VAL A 197 -6.63 -4.66 -18.23
N VAL A 198 -6.76 -3.72 -17.28
CA VAL A 198 -6.52 -2.30 -17.54
C VAL A 198 -5.09 -2.07 -18.06
N PHE A 199 -4.07 -2.64 -17.40
CA PHE A 199 -2.69 -2.54 -17.88
C PHE A 199 -2.47 -3.17 -19.26
N TRP A 200 -3.14 -4.29 -19.54
CA TRP A 200 -3.06 -4.95 -20.83
C TRP A 200 -3.65 -4.09 -21.95
N VAL A 201 -4.83 -3.53 -21.73
CA VAL A 201 -5.54 -2.70 -22.72
C VAL A 201 -4.78 -1.40 -22.99
N VAL A 202 -4.22 -0.77 -21.95
CA VAL A 202 -3.60 0.57 -22.08
C VAL A 202 -2.14 0.50 -22.51
N SER A 203 -1.39 -0.50 -22.04
CA SER A 203 0.07 -0.53 -22.19
C SER A 203 0.59 -1.84 -22.81
N GLY A 204 -0.30 -2.73 -23.24
CA GLY A 204 0.05 -3.96 -23.93
C GLY A 204 0.44 -5.13 -23.02
N THR A 205 0.74 -6.26 -23.66
CA THR A 205 0.98 -7.56 -23.00
C THR A 205 2.22 -7.57 -22.12
N PHE A 206 3.28 -6.85 -22.51
CA PHE A 206 4.52 -6.79 -21.75
C PHE A 206 4.30 -6.18 -20.35
N VAL A 207 3.63 -5.03 -20.28
CA VAL A 207 3.35 -4.34 -19.01
C VAL A 207 2.40 -5.16 -18.15
N ALA A 208 1.35 -5.75 -18.74
CA ALA A 208 0.49 -6.68 -18.04
C ALA A 208 1.26 -7.87 -17.45
N GLY A 209 2.24 -8.40 -18.19
CA GLY A 209 3.18 -9.43 -17.72
C GLY A 209 3.98 -8.97 -16.50
N LEU A 210 4.51 -7.74 -16.49
CA LEU A 210 5.21 -7.18 -15.32
C LEU A 210 4.30 -7.07 -14.09
N VAL A 211 3.06 -6.66 -14.28
CA VAL A 211 2.05 -6.59 -13.20
C VAL A 211 1.74 -7.99 -12.66
N LEU A 212 1.59 -8.99 -13.54
CA LEU A 212 1.42 -10.38 -13.13
C LEU A 212 2.62 -10.89 -12.34
N CYS A 213 3.85 -10.63 -12.79
CA CYS A 213 5.07 -10.96 -12.05
C CYS A 213 5.09 -10.32 -10.66
N TYR A 214 4.69 -9.05 -10.55
CA TYR A 214 4.55 -8.36 -9.27
C TYR A 214 3.53 -9.05 -8.35
N LEU A 215 2.34 -9.39 -8.87
CA LEU A 215 1.33 -10.11 -8.10
C LEU A 215 1.78 -11.51 -7.68
N LEU A 216 2.51 -12.22 -8.54
CA LEU A 216 3.10 -13.52 -8.24
C LEU A 216 4.13 -13.41 -7.12
N ALA A 217 5.04 -12.43 -7.19
CA ALA A 217 6.02 -12.18 -6.13
C ALA A 217 5.34 -11.91 -4.77
N LEU A 218 4.29 -11.08 -4.74
CA LEU A 218 3.51 -10.85 -3.52
C LEU A 218 2.81 -12.12 -3.02
N SER A 219 2.32 -12.97 -3.92
CA SER A 219 1.69 -14.24 -3.56
C SER A 219 2.68 -15.22 -2.94
N VAL A 220 3.91 -15.28 -3.47
CA VAL A 220 5.01 -16.08 -2.94
C VAL A 220 5.39 -15.58 -1.55
N PHE A 221 5.63 -14.28 -1.39
CA PHE A 221 5.96 -13.69 -0.09
C PHE A 221 4.89 -14.01 0.95
N ARG A 222 3.61 -13.83 0.59
CA ARG A 222 2.48 -14.17 1.47
C ARG A 222 2.45 -15.65 1.84
N ARG A 223 2.73 -16.55 0.91
CA ARG A 223 2.77 -18.00 1.18
C ARG A 223 3.88 -18.31 2.18
N LEU A 224 5.07 -17.74 1.99
CA LEU A 224 6.21 -17.89 2.89
C LEU A 224 5.89 -17.39 4.31
N THR A 225 5.27 -16.21 4.45
CA THR A 225 4.86 -15.67 5.76
C THR A 225 3.85 -16.58 6.45
N ARG A 226 2.91 -17.19 5.71
CA ARG A 226 1.92 -18.12 6.28
C ARG A 226 2.55 -19.42 6.74
N LEU A 227 3.50 -19.97 5.99
CA LEU A 227 4.23 -21.18 6.38
C LEU A 227 5.01 -20.96 7.67
N HIS A 228 5.72 -19.83 7.76
CA HIS A 228 6.46 -19.47 8.97
C HIS A 228 5.55 -19.35 10.21
N ARG A 229 4.37 -18.71 10.07
CA ARG A 229 3.39 -18.61 11.17
C ARG A 229 2.88 -19.97 11.66
N ARG A 230 2.60 -20.90 10.74
CA ARG A 230 2.11 -22.25 11.10
C ARG A 230 3.16 -23.01 11.91
N ASN A 231 4.42 -22.93 11.50
CA ASN A 231 5.51 -23.62 12.19
C ASN A 231 5.74 -23.05 13.61
N ALA A 232 5.68 -21.72 13.76
CA ALA A 232 5.80 -21.08 15.08
C ALA A 232 4.67 -21.47 16.05
N SER A 233 3.44 -21.65 15.54
CA SER A 233 2.30 -22.10 16.36
C SER A 233 2.36 -23.59 16.75
N SER A 234 3.00 -24.45 15.94
CA SER A 234 3.17 -25.86 16.28
C SER A 234 4.26 -26.09 17.34
N GLU A 235 5.33 -25.29 17.35
CA GLU A 235 6.40 -25.38 18.35
C GLU A 235 5.95 -24.91 19.74
N THR A 236 5.09 -23.89 19.81
CA THR A 236 4.51 -23.42 21.08
C THR A 236 3.45 -24.38 21.65
N GLY A 237 2.78 -25.14 20.80
CA GLY A 237 1.83 -26.19 21.21
C GLY A 237 2.50 -27.43 21.83
N GLN A 238 3.73 -27.76 21.42
CA GLN A 238 4.45 -28.93 21.96
C GLN A 238 5.10 -28.67 23.31
N HIS A 239 5.43 -27.41 23.64
CA HIS A 239 6.00 -27.07 24.96
C HIS A 239 4.97 -26.95 26.09
N SER A 240 3.67 -26.92 25.78
CA SER A 240 2.60 -26.83 26.80
C SER A 240 2.01 -28.16 27.23
N THR A 241 2.46 -29.29 26.67
CA THR A 241 1.99 -30.65 27.02
C THR A 241 2.92 -31.42 27.97
N HIS A 242 3.93 -30.77 28.56
CA HIS A 242 4.87 -31.39 29.50
C HIS A 242 5.00 -30.66 30.85
N GLY A 243 3.98 -29.88 31.24
CA GLY A 243 3.89 -29.24 32.56
C GLY A 243 2.79 -29.85 33.40
#